data_AF-A0A6G0EAW3-F1
#
_entry.id   AF-A0A6G0EAW3-F1
#
_cell.length_a   1.000
_cell.length_b   1.000
_cell.length_c   1.000
_cell.angle_alpha   90.00
_cell.angle_beta   90.00
_cell.angle_gamma   90.00
#
_symmetry.space_group_name_H-M   'P 1'
#
loop_
_entity.id
_entity.type
_entity.pdbx_description
1 polymer ?
#
loop_
_entity_poly.entity_id
_entity_poly.type
_entity_poly.pdbx_seq_one_letter_code
_entity_poly.pdbx_strand_id
1 'polypeptide(L)'
;MLRSAGTIYREWGLRYLIAIGTEHFLIRALADSRSPSYWRRTESFHDRILDTDVSHYEHPTNPFALRYVDPAKISRFSGRGSALWENAMYEIGTVQDGDWDIEPYRGPLEDKELEITFANALEETVLYRSMKEHFTNGVAWEDTQFVQRMCELIEESDTRAWHGSLTCEDVRERCAYLDSLYERIQTDGFLSQRELQQRGEEPPKDYLDTLRSEILVDIGRDGEFLMVDGRHRLSIAKILGVESIPVVVVVRHTQWMDKINSDPEVFGSHPDLSAEKDTPTRY
;
A
#
# COMPACT_ATOMS: atom_id res chain seq x y z
N MET A 1 -7.78 -12.98 0.13
CA MET A 1 -8.35 -14.13 -0.59
C MET A 1 -7.77 -14.15 -1.99
N LEU A 2 -7.28 -15.28 -2.48
CA LEU A 2 -6.88 -15.42 -3.88
C LEU A 2 -8.15 -15.39 -4.75
N ARG A 3 -8.30 -14.36 -5.60
CA ARG A 3 -9.39 -14.31 -6.58
C ARG A 3 -9.25 -15.50 -7.53
N SER A 4 -10.38 -16.07 -7.95
CA SER A 4 -10.34 -17.19 -8.91
C SER A 4 -9.68 -16.75 -10.22
N ALA A 5 -8.95 -17.64 -10.88
CA ALA A 5 -8.32 -17.34 -12.16
C ALA A 5 -9.34 -16.81 -13.21
N GLY A 6 -10.58 -17.30 -13.17
CA GLY A 6 -11.65 -16.81 -14.03
C GLY A 6 -12.13 -15.38 -13.74
N THR A 7 -11.99 -14.90 -12.50
CA THR A 7 -12.26 -13.50 -12.14
C THR A 7 -11.16 -12.60 -12.68
N ILE A 8 -9.89 -12.96 -12.44
CA ILE A 8 -8.73 -12.21 -12.93
C ILE A 8 -8.75 -12.10 -14.46
N TYR A 9 -9.04 -13.19 -15.17
CA TYR A 9 -9.16 -13.16 -16.64
C TYR A 9 -10.23 -12.19 -17.14
N ARG A 10 -11.43 -12.21 -16.53
CA ARG A 10 -12.56 -11.40 -17.01
C ARG A 10 -12.34 -9.91 -16.79
N GLU A 11 -11.65 -9.54 -15.71
CA GLU A 11 -11.42 -8.15 -15.33
C GLU A 11 -10.12 -7.58 -15.90
N TRP A 12 -9.03 -8.36 -15.91
CA TRP A 12 -7.66 -7.89 -16.20
C TRP A 12 -7.00 -8.63 -17.39
N GLY A 13 -7.71 -9.58 -17.99
CA GLY A 13 -7.29 -10.25 -19.22
C GLY A 13 -6.26 -11.35 -19.05
N LEU A 14 -5.90 -11.96 -20.18
CA LEU A 14 -5.00 -13.12 -20.26
C LEU A 14 -3.56 -12.78 -19.85
N ARG A 15 -3.09 -11.57 -20.14
CA ARG A 15 -1.71 -11.14 -19.87
C ARG A 15 -1.40 -11.18 -18.38
N TYR A 16 -2.33 -10.73 -17.54
CA TYR A 16 -2.15 -10.71 -16.09
C TYR A 16 -2.06 -12.12 -15.49
N LEU A 17 -2.91 -13.04 -15.96
CA LEU A 17 -2.84 -14.46 -15.57
C LEU A 17 -1.51 -15.11 -15.97
N ILE A 18 -1.03 -14.82 -17.19
CA ILE A 18 0.26 -15.34 -17.67
C ILE A 18 1.39 -14.78 -16.81
N ALA A 19 1.35 -13.48 -16.46
CA ALA A 19 2.37 -12.84 -15.64
C ALA A 19 2.47 -13.51 -14.25
N ILE A 20 1.37 -13.57 -13.50
CA ILE A 20 1.33 -14.22 -12.17
C ILE A 20 1.80 -15.68 -12.27
N GLY A 21 1.25 -16.44 -13.22
CA GLY A 21 1.58 -17.86 -13.35
C GLY A 21 3.06 -18.07 -13.68
N THR A 22 3.62 -17.27 -14.60
CA THR A 22 5.02 -17.39 -15.01
C THR A 22 5.97 -17.02 -13.88
N GLU A 23 5.66 -15.96 -13.13
CA GLU A 23 6.46 -15.60 -11.96
C GLU A 23 6.50 -16.76 -10.95
N HIS A 24 5.32 -17.26 -10.58
CA HIS A 24 5.16 -18.30 -9.57
C HIS A 24 5.86 -19.61 -9.96
N PHE A 25 5.71 -20.04 -11.22
CA PHE A 25 6.24 -21.33 -11.67
C PHE A 25 7.66 -21.29 -12.22
N LEU A 26 8.04 -20.24 -12.93
CA LEU A 26 9.33 -20.20 -13.64
C LEU A 26 10.35 -19.33 -12.92
N ILE A 27 9.99 -18.10 -12.55
CA ILE A 27 10.97 -17.17 -12.00
C ILE A 27 11.34 -17.56 -10.57
N ARG A 28 10.35 -17.85 -9.72
CA ARG A 28 10.57 -18.27 -8.33
C ARG A 28 11.20 -19.66 -8.21
N ALA A 29 10.92 -20.59 -9.13
CA ALA A 29 11.59 -21.89 -9.13
C ALA A 29 13.08 -21.81 -9.51
N LEU A 30 13.45 -20.78 -10.28
CA LEU A 30 14.83 -20.58 -10.77
C LEU A 30 15.64 -19.60 -9.91
N ALA A 31 15.02 -18.90 -8.95
CA ALA A 31 15.70 -17.93 -8.09
C ALA A 31 14.99 -17.77 -6.74
N ASP A 32 15.78 -17.56 -5.69
CA ASP A 32 15.27 -17.16 -4.37
C ASP A 32 14.64 -15.76 -4.46
N SER A 33 13.40 -15.58 -3.99
CA SER A 33 12.73 -14.27 -3.94
C SER A 33 13.43 -13.28 -3.02
N ARG A 34 14.33 -13.76 -2.15
CA ARG A 34 15.23 -12.91 -1.36
C ARG A 34 16.43 -12.41 -2.16
N SER A 35 16.74 -13.01 -3.31
CA SER A 35 17.90 -12.63 -4.11
C SER A 35 17.65 -11.35 -4.90
N PRO A 36 18.59 -10.38 -4.91
CA PRO A 36 18.51 -9.20 -5.79
C PRO A 36 18.38 -9.53 -7.29
N SER A 37 18.82 -10.72 -7.72
CA SER A 37 18.67 -11.15 -9.12
C SER A 37 17.25 -11.57 -9.47
N TYR A 38 16.47 -12.05 -8.50
CA TYR A 38 15.04 -12.32 -8.69
C TYR A 38 14.33 -11.01 -9.00
N TRP A 39 14.48 -10.02 -8.11
CA TRP A 39 13.85 -8.70 -8.22
C TRP A 39 14.06 -8.05 -9.58
N ARG A 40 15.31 -7.93 -10.03
CA ARG A 40 15.62 -7.31 -11.33
C ARG A 40 14.98 -8.06 -12.51
N ARG A 41 14.99 -9.40 -12.50
CA ARG A 41 14.39 -10.19 -13.58
C ARG A 41 12.87 -10.09 -13.57
N THR A 42 12.27 -10.16 -12.39
CA THR A 42 10.81 -10.13 -12.23
C THR A 42 10.24 -8.76 -12.55
N GLU A 43 10.90 -7.69 -12.15
CA GLU A 43 10.54 -6.32 -12.52
C GLU A 43 10.56 -6.15 -14.05
N SER A 44 11.69 -6.48 -14.70
CA SER A 44 11.81 -6.38 -16.16
C SER A 44 10.79 -7.28 -16.90
N PHE A 45 10.44 -8.42 -16.32
CA PHE A 45 9.43 -9.33 -16.87
C PHE A 45 8.03 -8.71 -16.78
N HIS A 46 7.65 -8.17 -15.62
CA HIS A 46 6.35 -7.53 -15.43
C HIS A 46 6.22 -6.27 -16.25
N ASP A 47 7.23 -5.40 -16.28
CA ASP A 47 7.25 -4.19 -17.12
C ASP A 47 7.04 -4.51 -18.61
N ARG A 48 7.63 -5.62 -19.09
CA ARG A 48 7.51 -6.03 -20.49
C ARG A 48 6.16 -6.68 -20.84
N ILE A 49 5.51 -7.32 -19.88
CA ILE A 49 4.29 -8.12 -20.13
C ILE A 49 3.03 -7.38 -19.73
N LEU A 50 3.10 -6.63 -18.63
CA LEU A 50 2.04 -5.77 -18.15
C LEU A 50 2.16 -4.43 -18.86
N ASP A 51 1.45 -4.36 -19.97
CA ASP A 51 1.22 -3.18 -20.80
C ASP A 51 0.31 -2.19 -20.05
N THR A 52 0.88 -1.46 -19.10
CA THR A 52 0.16 -0.53 -18.22
C THR A 52 -0.08 0.82 -18.91
N ASP A 53 -1.12 1.55 -18.51
CA ASP A 53 -1.49 2.82 -19.15
C ASP A 53 -0.34 3.84 -19.15
N VAL A 54 0.43 3.94 -18.05
CA VAL A 54 1.56 4.87 -17.95
C VAL A 54 2.65 4.61 -18.98
N SER A 55 2.76 3.39 -19.52
CA SER A 55 3.76 3.06 -20.53
C SER A 55 3.50 3.71 -21.90
N HIS A 56 2.29 4.22 -22.12
CA HIS A 56 1.86 4.87 -23.38
C HIS A 56 2.02 6.40 -23.38
N TYR A 57 2.53 6.98 -22.29
CA TYR A 57 2.78 8.42 -22.18
C TYR A 57 4.19 8.78 -22.70
N GLU A 58 4.41 10.03 -23.12
CA GLU A 58 5.70 10.48 -23.68
C GLU A 58 6.84 10.39 -22.66
N HIS A 59 6.54 10.60 -21.38
CA HIS A 59 7.46 10.44 -20.27
C HIS A 59 6.97 9.30 -19.35
N PRO A 60 7.17 8.04 -19.74
CA PRO A 60 6.64 6.91 -18.98
C PRO A 60 7.38 6.78 -17.65
N THR A 61 6.62 6.65 -16.57
CA THR A 61 7.14 6.30 -15.25
C THR A 61 7.14 4.79 -15.08
N ASN A 62 8.18 4.19 -14.50
CA ASN A 62 8.15 2.78 -14.12
C ASN A 62 7.03 2.58 -13.08
N PRO A 63 5.95 1.82 -13.40
CA PRO A 63 4.79 1.64 -12.54
C PRO A 63 5.08 0.79 -11.29
N PHE A 64 6.09 -0.08 -11.35
CA PHE A 64 6.39 -1.04 -10.29
C PHE A 64 7.49 -0.58 -9.32
N ALA A 65 8.10 0.56 -9.61
CA ALA A 65 9.21 1.07 -8.82
C ALA A 65 8.73 1.78 -7.56
N LEU A 66 9.45 1.57 -6.46
CA LEU A 66 9.18 2.21 -5.19
C LEU A 66 9.46 3.72 -5.28
N ARG A 67 8.54 4.52 -4.73
CA ARG A 67 8.73 5.96 -4.53
C ARG A 67 8.97 6.23 -3.06
N TYR A 68 9.84 7.19 -2.77
CA TYR A 68 10.15 7.57 -1.40
C TYR A 68 9.51 8.91 -1.10
N VAL A 69 8.50 8.88 -0.23
CA VAL A 69 7.63 10.03 0.05
C VAL A 69 7.70 10.37 1.53
N ASP A 70 7.66 11.66 1.85
CA ASP A 70 7.46 12.13 3.21
C ASP A 70 6.02 11.74 3.67
N PRO A 71 5.85 10.94 4.73
CA PRO A 71 4.53 10.50 5.17
C PRO A 71 3.59 11.66 5.55
N ALA A 72 4.11 12.85 5.86
CA ALA A 72 3.29 14.04 6.09
C ALA A 72 2.58 14.53 4.82
N LYS A 73 3.09 14.22 3.63
CA LYS A 73 2.47 14.58 2.34
C LYS A 73 1.28 13.71 1.98
N ILE A 74 1.13 12.55 2.63
CA ILE A 74 -0.02 11.65 2.44
C ILE A 74 -1.08 12.04 3.48
N SER A 75 -2.01 12.92 3.09
CA SER A 75 -2.92 13.58 4.04
C SER A 75 -4.32 12.98 4.09
N ARG A 76 -4.77 12.33 3.02
CA ARG A 76 -6.14 11.80 2.91
C ARG A 76 -6.22 10.50 2.15
N PHE A 77 -7.33 9.80 2.32
CA PHE A 77 -7.67 8.62 1.53
C PHE A 77 -8.02 9.01 0.09
N SER A 78 -7.72 8.11 -0.85
CA SER A 78 -8.19 8.20 -2.23
C SER A 78 -9.71 8.05 -2.30
N GLY A 79 -10.38 8.86 -3.12
CA GLY A 79 -11.83 8.82 -3.32
C GLY A 79 -12.31 7.70 -4.25
N ARG A 80 -11.42 6.84 -4.80
CA ARG A 80 -11.77 5.76 -5.75
C ARG A 80 -12.67 4.63 -5.19
N GLY A 81 -13.04 4.65 -3.90
CA GLY A 81 -14.03 3.73 -3.30
C GLY A 81 -13.42 2.51 -2.56
N SER A 82 -14.22 1.57 -2.04
CA SER A 82 -13.69 0.47 -1.19
C SER A 82 -13.06 -0.71 -1.90
N ALA A 83 -13.27 -0.87 -3.21
CA ALA A 83 -12.60 -1.94 -3.95
C ALA A 83 -11.08 -1.73 -4.08
N LEU A 84 -10.59 -0.57 -3.60
CA LEU A 84 -9.21 -0.10 -3.64
C LEU A 84 -8.19 -1.17 -3.26
N TRP A 85 -8.28 -1.78 -2.07
CA TRP A 85 -7.23 -2.73 -1.62
C TRP A 85 -7.36 -4.13 -2.24
N GLU A 86 -8.54 -4.55 -2.66
CA GLU A 86 -8.71 -5.86 -3.30
C GLU A 86 -8.16 -5.88 -4.72
N ASN A 87 -8.26 -4.74 -5.41
CA ASN A 87 -7.85 -4.59 -6.80
C ASN A 87 -6.50 -3.89 -6.97
N ALA A 88 -5.96 -3.27 -5.92
CA ALA A 88 -4.79 -2.41 -6.03
C ALA A 88 -3.64 -3.04 -6.82
N MET A 89 -3.34 -4.34 -6.60
CA MET A 89 -2.26 -5.01 -7.32
C MET A 89 -2.43 -4.96 -8.84
N TYR A 90 -3.67 -5.06 -9.33
CA TYR A 90 -3.99 -5.08 -10.76
C TYR A 90 -4.08 -3.67 -11.37
N GLU A 91 -4.27 -2.66 -10.52
CA GLU A 91 -4.37 -1.26 -10.91
C GLU A 91 -3.03 -0.54 -10.92
N ILE A 92 -1.95 -1.16 -10.44
CA ILE A 92 -0.61 -0.59 -10.43
C ILE A 92 -0.22 -0.15 -11.85
N GLY A 93 0.04 1.15 -12.01
CA GLY A 93 0.43 1.74 -13.28
C GLY A 93 -0.72 2.15 -14.19
N THR A 94 -1.97 2.09 -13.72
CA THR A 94 -3.11 2.59 -14.51
C THR A 94 -3.25 4.11 -14.39
N VAL A 95 -3.89 4.73 -15.39
CA VAL A 95 -4.15 6.17 -15.43
C VAL A 95 -5.65 6.40 -15.57
N GLN A 96 -6.23 7.15 -14.63
CA GLN A 96 -7.68 7.35 -14.55
C GLN A 96 -8.04 8.84 -14.52
N ASP A 97 -9.12 9.21 -15.19
CA ASP A 97 -9.71 10.55 -15.16
C ASP A 97 -10.86 10.62 -14.14
N GLY A 98 -11.39 11.82 -13.89
CA GLY A 98 -12.57 12.06 -13.06
C GLY A 98 -12.25 12.76 -11.74
N ASP A 99 -13.20 12.78 -10.81
CA ASP A 99 -13.09 13.58 -9.59
C ASP A 99 -12.74 12.75 -8.34
N TRP A 100 -12.31 11.50 -8.51
CA TRP A 100 -11.93 10.60 -7.41
C TRP A 100 -10.80 11.16 -6.55
N ASP A 101 -9.98 12.01 -7.13
CA ASP A 101 -8.89 12.67 -6.44
C ASP A 101 -9.37 13.86 -5.65
N ILE A 102 -10.57 14.44 -5.82
CA ILE A 102 -11.03 15.59 -5.01
C ILE A 102 -12.26 15.25 -4.15
N GLU A 103 -13.00 14.21 -4.52
CA GLU A 103 -14.12 13.74 -3.73
C GLU A 103 -13.63 13.11 -2.41
N PRO A 104 -14.33 13.34 -1.30
CA PRO A 104 -14.00 12.67 -0.04
C PRO A 104 -14.20 11.17 -0.20
N TYR A 105 -13.42 10.36 0.52
CA TYR A 105 -13.64 8.92 0.57
C TYR A 105 -15.06 8.64 1.07
N ARG A 106 -15.90 8.08 0.18
CA ARG A 106 -17.29 7.76 0.51
C ARG A 106 -17.49 6.35 1.01
N GLY A 107 -16.52 5.45 0.80
CA GLY A 107 -16.57 4.03 1.22
C GLY A 107 -17.93 3.33 1.01
N PRO A 108 -18.09 2.13 1.57
CA PRO A 108 -19.38 1.58 1.91
C PRO A 108 -19.54 1.90 3.40
N LEU A 109 -20.05 3.11 3.68
CA LEU A 109 -20.30 3.62 5.04
C LEU A 109 -21.32 2.78 5.83
N GLU A 110 -21.78 1.65 5.28
CA GLU A 110 -22.63 0.68 5.98
C GLU A 110 -21.80 -0.41 6.68
N ASP A 111 -20.50 -0.52 6.40
CA ASP A 111 -19.59 -1.44 7.09
C ASP A 111 -19.02 -0.79 8.35
N LYS A 112 -19.51 -1.25 9.50
CA LYS A 112 -19.08 -0.79 10.84
C LYS A 112 -17.58 -0.93 11.08
N GLU A 113 -16.89 -1.90 10.46
CA GLU A 113 -15.43 -2.02 10.59
C GLU A 113 -14.72 -0.86 9.88
N LEU A 114 -15.23 -0.48 8.72
CA LEU A 114 -14.63 0.60 7.93
C LEU A 114 -14.85 1.95 8.60
N GLU A 115 -15.94 2.17 9.33
CA GLU A 115 -16.12 3.39 10.14
C GLU A 115 -15.03 3.57 11.22
N ILE A 116 -14.40 2.48 11.66
CA ILE A 116 -13.33 2.50 12.66
C ILE A 116 -11.97 2.78 11.99
N THR A 117 -11.77 2.28 10.77
CA THR A 117 -10.47 2.25 10.08
C THR A 117 -10.33 3.26 8.93
N PHE A 118 -11.41 3.94 8.55
CA PHE A 118 -11.46 4.94 7.49
C PHE A 118 -12.12 6.25 7.95
N ALA A 119 -11.69 7.33 7.30
CA ALA A 119 -12.24 8.67 7.38
C ALA A 119 -11.79 9.42 6.11
N ASN A 120 -11.93 10.75 6.08
CA ASN A 120 -11.34 11.54 4.99
C ASN A 120 -9.80 11.59 5.15
N ALA A 121 -9.30 11.93 6.34
CA ALA A 121 -7.87 11.89 6.66
C ALA A 121 -7.50 10.68 7.55
N LEU A 122 -6.25 10.20 7.46
CA LEU A 122 -5.78 9.10 8.32
C LEU A 122 -5.88 9.48 9.80
N GLU A 123 -5.52 10.72 10.13
CA GLU A 123 -5.48 11.26 11.48
C GLU A 123 -6.87 11.39 12.13
N GLU A 124 -7.92 11.34 11.31
CA GLU A 124 -9.30 11.37 11.77
C GLU A 124 -9.84 9.99 12.15
N THR A 125 -9.18 8.91 11.70
CA THR A 125 -9.61 7.54 11.96
C THR A 125 -9.50 7.18 13.45
N VAL A 126 -10.42 6.35 13.94
CA VAL A 126 -10.35 5.79 15.30
C VAL A 126 -9.06 4.98 15.47
N LEU A 127 -8.68 4.23 14.43
CA LEU A 127 -7.42 3.50 14.35
C LEU A 127 -6.21 4.40 14.65
N TYR A 128 -5.99 5.46 13.88
CA TYR A 128 -4.82 6.33 14.06
C TYR A 128 -4.80 7.00 15.44
N ARG A 129 -5.96 7.50 15.90
CA ARG A 129 -6.06 8.17 17.21
C ARG A 129 -5.72 7.20 18.34
N SER A 130 -6.24 5.98 18.28
CA SER A 130 -5.95 4.93 19.25
C SER A 130 -4.48 4.50 19.23
N MET A 131 -3.89 4.33 18.03
CA MET A 131 -2.45 4.06 17.89
C MET A 131 -1.62 5.19 18.50
N LYS A 132 -1.97 6.45 18.24
CA LYS A 132 -1.27 7.60 18.79
C LYS A 132 -1.40 7.63 20.31
N GLU A 133 -2.59 7.46 20.86
CA GLU A 133 -2.82 7.39 22.32
C GLU A 133 -1.99 6.29 22.97
N HIS A 134 -1.98 5.09 22.39
CA HIS A 134 -1.19 3.97 22.89
C HIS A 134 0.32 4.30 22.86
N PHE A 135 0.87 4.65 21.70
CA PHE A 135 2.31 4.81 21.53
C PHE A 135 2.88 6.10 22.12
N THR A 136 2.11 7.19 22.21
CA THR A 136 2.61 8.47 22.75
C THR A 136 2.20 8.69 24.20
N ASN A 137 1.05 8.19 24.63
CA ASN A 137 0.50 8.46 25.97
C ASN A 137 0.52 7.22 26.88
N GLY A 138 0.89 6.04 26.37
CA GLY A 138 0.98 4.80 27.16
C GLY A 138 -0.38 4.23 27.57
N VAL A 139 -1.45 4.57 26.84
CA VAL A 139 -2.79 4.00 27.08
C VAL A 139 -2.77 2.53 26.70
N ALA A 140 -3.24 1.64 27.58
CA ALA A 140 -3.31 0.21 27.27
C ALA A 140 -4.26 -0.04 26.09
N TRP A 141 -3.97 -1.03 25.24
CA TRP A 141 -4.76 -1.31 24.05
C TRP A 141 -6.24 -1.51 24.36
N GLU A 142 -6.55 -2.20 25.46
CA GLU A 142 -7.90 -2.49 25.93
C GLU A 142 -8.71 -1.24 26.26
N ASP A 143 -8.03 -0.16 26.63
CA ASP A 143 -8.63 1.12 26.99
C ASP A 143 -8.76 2.06 25.77
N THR A 144 -8.20 1.67 24.61
CA THR A 144 -8.33 2.47 23.39
C THR A 144 -9.70 2.31 22.76
N GLN A 145 -10.19 3.38 22.14
CA GLN A 145 -11.47 3.36 21.42
C GLN A 145 -11.49 2.32 20.29
N PHE A 146 -10.33 2.07 19.65
CA PHE A 146 -10.20 1.08 18.60
C PHE A 146 -10.55 -0.33 19.07
N VAL A 147 -9.90 -0.81 20.14
CA VAL A 147 -10.13 -2.18 20.64
C VAL A 147 -11.54 -2.32 21.18
N GLN A 148 -12.05 -1.34 21.93
CA GLN A 148 -13.41 -1.35 22.44
C GLN A 148 -14.44 -1.53 21.32
N ARG A 149 -14.37 -0.69 20.27
CA ARG A 149 -15.29 -0.76 19.13
C ARG A 149 -15.14 -2.03 18.30
N MET A 150 -13.91 -2.54 18.14
CA MET A 150 -13.69 -3.80 17.42
C MET A 150 -14.26 -5.00 18.18
N CYS A 151 -14.10 -5.03 19.51
CA CYS A 151 -14.68 -6.08 20.33
C CYS A 151 -16.21 -6.03 20.36
N GLU A 152 -16.79 -4.83 20.50
CA GLU A 152 -18.24 -4.61 20.37
C GLU A 152 -18.75 -5.12 19.01
N LEU A 153 -18.04 -4.80 17.91
CA LEU A 153 -18.42 -5.24 16.58
C LEU A 153 -18.46 -6.77 16.46
N ILE A 154 -17.41 -7.45 16.92
CA ILE A 154 -17.31 -8.92 16.88
C ILE A 154 -18.44 -9.57 17.69
N GLU A 155 -18.77 -9.01 18.86
CA GLU A 155 -19.84 -9.51 19.72
C GLU A 155 -21.24 -9.28 19.13
N GLU A 156 -21.45 -8.16 18.43
CA GLU A 156 -22.75 -7.81 17.84
C GLU A 156 -23.07 -8.56 16.54
N SER A 157 -22.06 -8.83 15.70
CA SER A 157 -22.30 -9.28 14.33
C SER A 157 -22.12 -10.78 14.10
N ASP A 158 -21.50 -11.53 15.03
CA ASP A 158 -21.07 -12.94 14.83
C ASP A 158 -20.29 -13.13 13.50
N THR A 159 -19.72 -12.04 12.97
CA THR A 159 -18.93 -11.99 11.75
C THR A 159 -17.47 -11.70 12.07
N ARG A 160 -16.61 -12.07 11.12
CA ARG A 160 -15.18 -11.78 11.20
C ARG A 160 -14.96 -10.28 11.07
N ALA A 161 -14.16 -9.71 11.95
CA ALA A 161 -13.72 -8.32 11.87
C ALA A 161 -12.19 -8.26 11.76
N TRP A 162 -11.66 -7.12 11.35
CA TRP A 162 -10.25 -6.73 11.37
C TRP A 162 -9.29 -7.87 11.06
N HIS A 163 -9.10 -8.12 9.76
CA HIS A 163 -8.26 -9.22 9.21
C HIS A 163 -8.66 -10.62 9.69
N GLY A 164 -9.95 -10.86 9.93
CA GLY A 164 -10.47 -12.19 10.14
C GLY A 164 -10.53 -12.64 11.59
N SER A 165 -10.31 -11.73 12.54
CA SER A 165 -10.51 -11.93 13.97
C SER A 165 -11.94 -12.35 14.26
N LEU A 166 -12.06 -13.35 15.14
CA LEU A 166 -13.32 -13.95 15.59
C LEU A 166 -13.62 -13.63 17.05
N THR A 167 -12.60 -13.20 17.80
CA THR A 167 -12.74 -12.87 19.22
C THR A 167 -12.07 -11.54 19.54
N CYS A 168 -12.49 -10.94 20.67
CA CYS A 168 -11.79 -9.78 21.21
C CYS A 168 -10.33 -10.10 21.58
N GLU A 169 -10.02 -11.35 21.93
CA GLU A 169 -8.63 -11.77 22.19
C GLU A 169 -7.80 -11.78 20.91
N ASP A 170 -8.37 -12.22 19.78
CA ASP A 170 -7.69 -12.15 18.47
C ASP A 170 -7.36 -10.69 18.13
N VAL A 171 -8.22 -9.73 18.48
CA VAL A 171 -7.92 -8.30 18.32
C VAL A 171 -6.73 -7.89 19.18
N ARG A 172 -6.68 -8.30 20.46
CA ARG A 172 -5.54 -8.00 21.34
C ARG A 172 -4.22 -8.60 20.87
N GLU A 173 -4.23 -9.86 20.43
CA GLU A 173 -3.03 -10.52 19.88
C GLU A 173 -2.48 -9.75 18.67
N ARG A 174 -3.36 -9.18 17.86
CA ARG A 174 -2.98 -8.38 16.69
C ARG A 174 -2.49 -6.98 17.07
N CYS A 175 -2.96 -6.41 18.18
CA CYS A 175 -2.36 -5.21 18.74
C CYS A 175 -0.90 -5.45 19.15
N ALA A 176 -0.56 -6.62 19.71
CA ALA A 176 0.84 -6.97 20.00
C ALA A 176 1.73 -7.03 18.74
N TYR A 177 1.15 -7.38 17.57
CA TYR A 177 1.87 -7.24 16.30
C TYR A 177 2.11 -5.77 15.92
N LEU A 178 1.17 -4.85 16.21
CA LEU A 178 1.39 -3.42 16.01
C LEU A 178 2.50 -2.88 16.92
N ASP A 179 2.58 -3.36 18.16
CA ASP A 179 3.67 -2.99 19.08
C ASP A 179 5.02 -3.45 18.55
N SER A 180 5.09 -4.72 18.13
CA SER A 180 6.30 -5.28 17.50
C SER A 180 6.69 -4.55 16.22
N LEU A 181 5.72 -4.06 15.44
CA LEU A 181 5.97 -3.27 14.24
C LEU A 181 6.45 -1.85 14.59
N TYR A 182 5.87 -1.23 15.60
CA TYR A 182 6.27 0.09 16.10
C TYR A 182 7.71 0.06 16.61
N GLU A 183 8.04 -0.89 17.47
CA GLU A 183 9.39 -1.07 18.02
C GLU A 183 10.42 -1.26 16.91
N ARG A 184 10.17 -2.15 15.94
CA ARG A 184 11.07 -2.37 14.80
C ARG A 184 11.29 -1.10 13.98
N ILE A 185 10.24 -0.38 13.63
CA ILE A 185 10.38 0.86 12.86
C ILE A 185 11.12 1.93 13.68
N GLN A 186 10.90 1.98 14.99
CA GLN A 186 11.60 2.90 15.89
C GLN A 186 13.09 2.57 16.00
N THR A 187 13.47 1.29 16.09
CA THR A 187 14.87 0.87 16.27
C THR A 187 15.66 0.84 14.97
N ASP A 188 15.05 0.30 13.91
CA ASP A 188 15.76 -0.06 12.67
C ASP A 188 15.51 0.95 11.55
N GLY A 189 14.58 1.89 11.77
CA GLY A 189 14.04 2.78 10.75
C GLY A 189 12.97 2.10 9.90
N PHE A 190 12.44 2.85 8.93
CA PHE A 190 11.38 2.35 8.08
C PHE A 190 11.95 1.65 6.84
N LEU A 191 11.73 0.33 6.75
CA LEU A 191 12.17 -0.51 5.65
C LEU A 191 11.01 -0.89 4.72
N SER A 192 11.32 -1.06 3.44
CA SER A 192 10.42 -1.66 2.46
C SER A 192 10.19 -3.15 2.76
N GLN A 193 9.06 -3.69 2.32
CA GLN A 193 8.78 -5.13 2.35
C GLN A 193 9.83 -5.94 1.59
N ARG A 194 10.37 -5.37 0.50
CA ARG A 194 11.49 -5.98 -0.23
C ARG A 194 12.73 -6.10 0.65
N GLU A 195 13.11 -5.04 1.36
CA GLU A 195 14.27 -5.07 2.27
C GLU A 195 14.05 -6.05 3.43
N LEU A 196 12.86 -6.07 4.03
CA LEU A 196 12.53 -7.00 5.11
C LEU A 196 12.62 -8.46 4.65
N GLN A 197 12.16 -8.77 3.43
CA GLN A 197 12.31 -10.11 2.86
C GLN A 197 13.78 -10.49 2.60
N GLN A 198 14.58 -9.54 2.09
CA GLN A 198 16.02 -9.75 1.86
C GLN A 198 16.78 -10.02 3.16
N ARG A 199 16.35 -9.40 4.27
CA ARG A 199 16.87 -9.66 5.62
C ARG A 199 16.33 -10.95 6.25
N GLY A 200 15.33 -11.57 5.64
CA GLY A 200 14.66 -12.77 6.18
C GLY A 200 13.71 -12.48 7.34
N GLU A 201 13.37 -11.21 7.56
CA GLU A 201 12.45 -10.74 8.60
C GLU A 201 10.97 -10.84 8.17
N GLU A 202 10.73 -10.98 6.87
CA GLU A 202 9.42 -11.30 6.29
C GLU A 202 9.51 -12.61 5.47
N PRO A 203 8.42 -13.39 5.40
CA PRO A 203 8.38 -14.59 4.57
C PRO A 203 8.54 -14.23 3.09
N PRO A 204 9.15 -15.12 2.29
CA PRO A 204 9.30 -14.89 0.86
C PRO A 204 7.94 -14.83 0.17
N LYS A 205 7.64 -13.68 -0.44
CA LYS A 205 6.44 -13.43 -1.25
C LYS A 205 6.83 -13.27 -2.72
N ASP A 206 5.85 -13.42 -3.60
CA ASP A 206 6.00 -13.07 -5.00
C ASP A 206 6.14 -11.53 -5.12
N TYR A 207 6.66 -11.04 -6.25
CA TYR A 207 6.99 -9.65 -6.55
C TYR A 207 5.76 -8.76 -6.42
N LEU A 208 4.68 -9.09 -7.12
CA LEU A 208 3.42 -8.33 -7.03
C LEU A 208 2.80 -8.41 -5.63
N ASP A 209 2.91 -9.56 -4.95
CA ASP A 209 2.48 -9.74 -3.56
C ASP A 209 3.27 -8.88 -2.56
N THR A 210 4.54 -8.63 -2.88
CA THR A 210 5.39 -7.75 -2.08
C THR A 210 5.04 -6.29 -2.31
N LEU A 211 4.87 -5.88 -3.58
CA LEU A 211 4.46 -4.52 -3.92
C LEU A 211 3.11 -4.17 -3.28
N ARG A 212 2.12 -5.07 -3.32
CA ARG A 212 0.83 -4.83 -2.64
C ARG A 212 0.92 -4.81 -1.10
N SER A 213 2.02 -5.29 -0.53
CA SER A 213 2.26 -5.23 0.91
C SER A 213 2.95 -3.92 1.32
N GLU A 214 3.35 -3.08 0.36
CA GLU A 214 3.83 -1.73 0.62
C GLU A 214 2.71 -0.76 0.98
N ILE A 215 3.07 0.46 1.38
CA ILE A 215 2.10 1.53 1.48
C ILE A 215 1.68 1.89 0.04
N LEU A 216 0.39 1.79 -0.23
CA LEU A 216 -0.17 2.03 -1.55
C LEU A 216 -0.74 3.44 -1.60
N VAL A 217 -0.43 4.17 -2.67
CA VAL A 217 -0.90 5.54 -2.88
C VAL A 217 -1.40 5.73 -4.30
N ASP A 218 -2.33 6.66 -4.48
CA ASP A 218 -2.65 7.25 -5.77
C ASP A 218 -2.04 8.64 -5.87
N ILE A 219 -1.95 9.17 -7.08
CA ILE A 219 -1.52 10.55 -7.35
C ILE A 219 -2.67 11.33 -7.98
N GLY A 220 -3.14 12.35 -7.28
CA GLY A 220 -4.21 13.25 -7.74
C GLY A 220 -3.77 14.20 -8.86
N ARG A 221 -4.70 15.00 -9.39
CA ARG A 221 -4.48 15.87 -10.55
C ARG A 221 -3.37 16.91 -10.32
N ASP A 222 -3.08 17.25 -9.07
CA ASP A 222 -2.06 18.24 -8.69
C ASP A 222 -0.76 17.60 -8.18
N GLY A 223 -0.63 16.28 -8.28
CA GLY A 223 0.55 15.53 -7.85
C GLY A 223 0.50 15.11 -6.38
N GLU A 224 -0.58 15.39 -5.66
CA GLU A 224 -0.70 15.01 -4.26
C GLU A 224 -0.83 13.48 -4.09
N PHE A 225 -0.23 12.95 -3.02
CA PHE A 225 -0.30 11.53 -2.70
C PHE A 225 -1.52 11.22 -1.83
N LEU A 226 -2.35 10.28 -2.29
CA LEU A 226 -3.58 9.86 -1.62
C LEU A 226 -3.44 8.42 -1.14
N MET A 227 -3.75 8.15 0.12
CA MET A 227 -3.61 6.81 0.69
C MET A 227 -4.65 5.85 0.09
N VAL A 228 -4.17 4.69 -0.34
CA VAL A 228 -4.99 3.56 -0.82
C VAL A 228 -4.99 2.45 0.23
N ASP A 229 -3.81 2.01 0.67
CA ASP A 229 -3.63 0.97 1.69
C ASP A 229 -2.31 1.14 2.45
N GLY A 230 -2.12 0.38 3.52
CA GLY A 230 -0.94 0.45 4.38
C GLY A 230 -1.12 1.31 5.63
N ARG A 231 -2.38 1.56 6.04
CA ARG A 231 -2.75 2.44 7.18
C ARG A 231 -1.92 2.19 8.43
N HIS A 232 -1.72 0.94 8.85
CA HIS A 232 -0.95 0.62 10.07
C HIS A 232 0.50 1.13 9.96
N ARG A 233 1.18 0.81 8.86
CA ARG A 233 2.57 1.24 8.64
C ARG A 233 2.66 2.76 8.48
N LEU A 234 1.72 3.38 7.76
CA LEU A 234 1.68 4.84 7.59
C LEU A 234 1.41 5.57 8.93
N SER A 235 0.48 5.05 9.75
CA SER A 235 0.21 5.58 11.09
C SER A 235 1.47 5.57 11.95
N ILE A 236 2.18 4.45 12.01
CA ILE A 236 3.42 4.32 12.78
C ILE A 236 4.48 5.30 12.25
N ALA A 237 4.65 5.37 10.93
CA ALA A 237 5.60 6.31 10.32
C ALA A 237 5.32 7.77 10.70
N LYS A 238 4.04 8.18 10.68
CA LYS A 238 3.62 9.53 11.08
C LYS A 238 3.82 9.77 12.58
N ILE A 239 3.47 8.81 13.43
CA ILE A 239 3.64 8.91 14.90
C ILE A 239 5.12 9.05 15.28
N LEU A 240 6.00 8.29 14.63
CA LEU A 240 7.44 8.32 14.85
C LEU A 240 8.15 9.51 14.17
N GLY A 241 7.47 10.24 13.28
CA GLY A 241 8.06 11.35 12.54
C GLY A 241 9.11 10.90 11.52
N VAL A 242 8.90 9.76 10.87
CA VAL A 242 9.79 9.24 9.82
C VAL A 242 9.82 10.21 8.64
N GLU A 243 11.03 10.56 8.16
CA GLU A 243 11.19 11.56 7.09
C GLU A 243 10.82 11.04 5.69
N SER A 244 10.92 9.73 5.48
CA SER A 244 10.77 9.13 4.16
C SER A 244 10.36 7.67 4.26
N ILE A 245 9.29 7.29 3.54
CA ILE A 245 8.76 5.94 3.46
C ILE A 245 8.67 5.46 2.01
N PRO A 246 8.90 4.15 1.74
CA PRO A 246 8.62 3.55 0.45
C PRO A 246 7.11 3.42 0.23
N VAL A 247 6.66 3.85 -0.94
CA VAL A 247 5.27 3.72 -1.41
C VAL A 247 5.25 3.16 -2.83
N VAL A 248 4.16 2.49 -3.18
CA VAL A 248 3.85 2.06 -4.55
C VAL A 248 2.70 2.91 -5.06
N VAL A 249 2.88 3.52 -6.23
CA VAL A 249 1.84 4.30 -6.89
C VAL A 249 0.93 3.35 -7.67
N VAL A 250 -0.33 3.27 -7.25
CA VAL A 250 -1.34 2.44 -7.88
C VAL A 250 -1.89 3.16 -9.10
N VAL A 251 -2.62 4.27 -8.90
CA VAL A 251 -3.22 5.06 -9.98
C VAL A 251 -2.62 6.46 -10.05
N ARG A 252 -2.49 6.98 -11.26
CA ARG A 252 -2.22 8.40 -11.53
C ARG A 252 -3.42 9.04 -12.19
N HIS A 253 -3.66 10.31 -11.88
CA HIS A 253 -4.65 11.10 -12.58
C HIS A 253 -4.15 11.46 -13.99
N THR A 254 -5.02 11.43 -15.00
CA THR A 254 -4.72 11.86 -16.39
C THR A 254 -4.07 13.25 -16.45
N GLN A 255 -4.69 14.25 -15.83
CA GLN A 255 -4.16 15.61 -15.72
C GLN A 255 -2.75 15.70 -15.08
N TRP A 256 -2.40 14.80 -14.16
CA TRP A 256 -1.04 14.76 -13.62
C TRP A 256 -0.05 14.30 -14.69
N MET A 257 -0.40 13.27 -15.46
CA MET A 257 0.41 12.79 -16.57
C MET A 257 0.55 13.84 -17.68
N ASP A 258 -0.53 14.57 -18.00
CA ASP A 258 -0.50 15.66 -18.98
C ASP A 258 0.43 16.80 -18.53
N LYS A 259 0.40 17.14 -17.24
CA LYS A 259 1.33 18.12 -16.64
C LYS A 259 2.78 17.68 -16.80
N ILE A 260 3.10 16.43 -16.48
CA ILE A 260 4.45 15.88 -16.67
C ILE A 260 4.88 15.95 -18.14
N ASN A 261 4.01 15.58 -19.08
CA ASN A 261 4.34 15.62 -20.51
C ASN A 261 4.56 17.06 -21.01
N SER A 262 3.76 18.01 -20.52
CA SER A 262 3.87 19.41 -20.94
C SER A 262 5.11 20.12 -20.39
N ASP A 263 5.53 19.81 -19.16
CA ASP A 263 6.67 20.45 -18.51
C ASP A 263 7.45 19.50 -17.57
N PRO A 264 8.21 18.54 -18.14
CA PRO A 264 8.89 17.52 -17.34
C PRO A 264 9.99 18.10 -16.44
N GLU A 265 10.55 19.26 -16.78
CA GLU A 265 11.59 19.93 -15.96
C GLU A 265 11.00 20.52 -14.69
N VAL A 266 9.82 21.17 -14.78
CA VAL A 266 9.12 21.73 -13.61
C VAL A 266 8.73 20.64 -12.63
N PHE A 267 8.21 19.51 -13.12
CA PHE A 267 7.76 18.40 -12.28
C PHE A 267 8.85 17.38 -11.95
N GLY A 268 10.05 17.50 -12.53
CA GLY A 268 11.15 16.53 -12.37
C GLY A 268 11.63 16.29 -10.94
N SER A 269 11.36 17.24 -10.03
CA SER A 269 11.65 17.09 -8.59
C SER A 269 10.55 16.35 -7.80
N HIS A 270 9.41 16.07 -8.43
CA HIS A 270 8.30 15.39 -7.79
C HIS A 270 8.69 13.93 -7.45
N PRO A 271 8.35 13.41 -6.25
CA PRO A 271 8.72 12.04 -5.88
C PRO A 271 8.21 10.96 -6.83
N ASP A 272 7.14 11.22 -7.59
CA ASP A 272 6.66 10.29 -8.63
C ASP A 272 7.67 10.05 -9.76
N LEU A 273 8.47 11.06 -10.09
CA LEU A 273 9.49 11.03 -11.13
C LEU A 273 10.89 10.72 -10.58
N SER A 274 11.03 10.68 -9.26
CA SER A 274 12.30 10.31 -8.65
C SER A 274 12.63 8.85 -8.98
N ALA A 275 13.89 8.61 -9.39
CA ALA A 275 14.41 7.26 -9.49
C ALA A 275 14.27 6.56 -8.14
N GLU A 276 14.10 5.23 -8.14
CA GLU A 276 14.28 4.46 -6.90
C GLU A 276 15.59 4.92 -6.25
N LYS A 277 15.54 5.28 -4.95
CA LYS A 277 16.79 5.42 -4.20
C LYS A 277 17.47 4.06 -4.35
N ASP A 278 18.56 4.03 -5.12
CA ASP A 278 19.47 2.89 -5.15
C ASP A 278 19.67 2.50 -3.69
N THR A 279 19.11 1.35 -3.28
CA THR A 279 19.40 0.78 -1.98
C THR A 279 20.92 0.72 -1.96
N PRO A 280 21.62 1.40 -1.04
CA PRO A 280 23.06 1.41 -1.08
C PRO A 280 23.50 -0.04 -0.95
N THR A 281 24.01 -0.60 -2.05
CA THR A 281 24.74 -1.86 -2.08
C THR A 281 25.95 -1.64 -1.18
N ARG A 282 25.77 -1.78 0.13
CA ARG A 282 26.88 -1.75 1.08
C ARG A 282 27.63 -3.06 0.87
N TYR A 283 28.84 -2.88 0.33
CA TYR A 283 30.00 -3.78 0.20
C TYR A 283 29.94 -5.09 0.98
#